data_AF-A0A2V8U5V7-F1
#
_entry.id   AF-A0A2V8U5V7-F1
#
_cell.length_a   1.000
_cell.length_b   1.000
_cell.length_c   1.000
_cell.angle_alpha   90.00
_cell.angle_beta   90.00
_cell.angle_gamma   90.00
#
_symmetry.space_group_name_H-M   'P 1'
#
loop_
_entity.id
_entity.type
_entity.pdbx_description
1 polymer ?
#
loop_
_entity_poly.entity_id
_entity_poly.type
_entity_poly.pdbx_seq_one_letter_code
_entity_poly.pdbx_strand_id
1 'polypeptide(L)'
;MPLSAGNSGNDRGNPKISCDSRAISARSRKVDLHSGQFAVSRPILPAGRSQTAPQMLHVNLPESEDVKNGPPVTIVNGGCVVFAMNPKAIGTSARVFDRSPRYTNRCRQVRSKMRNAKHGLLFAALTIAAVAAADDAPRRLAARAIGDTPIFDDLRELCDGVGGRPTGSPAAFRSIEWAARKFKAAGIERVSLEPFKIPNLWLPGTAEASATAPEQFTVRVAAAPFTSSTEGTLEARVVDAGEGSEADFAKLGATAKGAIALVHNKEMKTFDDLFAEYLRNDSLVAAAKKAGVAALLLESTRPRGLLYRHPMSFDGSLVPIPTAIVNREHAERLRRLAEKGEVRVRLNLQNKLGGEYESHNVVADIPGREQPGEIVLIGAHLDSWDLGTGAEDNGVNVALVLDVARGFKQLGIVPRRTIRFVLFTGEEQGMWGSRRYVERHRAELDRHAAVVVFDTGSGRLTGFYLNGREDLRAPVNQALAVVGGFNAIDHTIEAIDGTDNFDFLVSGVPNLVGVQDPIPYLPDYHVESDTFDRVNQREEKATAAIASALVWALAENPERLKRQTRSEVEKLLVDTKLDEQMKAFGQWEDFKSGKRGLFQ
;
A
#
# COMPACT_ATOMS: atom_id res chain seq x y z
N MET A 1 -40.60 40.16 23.21
CA MET A 1 -40.55 41.34 24.10
C MET A 1 -39.94 40.93 25.43
N PRO A 2 -39.03 41.75 25.97
CA PRO A 2 -38.10 41.42 27.06
C PRO A 2 -38.42 42.22 28.34
N LEU A 3 -37.77 41.88 29.46
CA LEU A 3 -37.53 42.75 30.64
C LEU A 3 -36.43 42.05 31.46
N SER A 4 -35.41 42.64 32.07
CA SER A 4 -34.76 43.96 32.09
C SER A 4 -33.64 43.78 33.15
N ALA A 5 -32.36 43.98 32.85
CA ALA A 5 -31.63 45.25 32.95
C ALA A 5 -31.30 45.74 34.38
N GLY A 6 -30.02 46.06 34.57
CA GLY A 6 -29.53 47.10 35.49
C GLY A 6 -28.55 46.61 36.56
N ASN A 7 -27.38 47.23 36.81
CA ASN A 7 -26.75 48.39 36.20
C ASN A 7 -25.31 48.57 36.76
N SER A 8 -24.44 49.24 35.96
CA SER A 8 -23.36 50.20 36.32
C SER A 8 -22.34 49.85 37.42
N GLY A 9 -21.02 49.84 37.19
CA GLY A 9 -20.13 50.97 36.80
C GLY A 9 -19.08 51.12 37.93
N ASN A 10 -17.85 51.62 37.81
CA ASN A 10 -17.10 52.32 36.77
C ASN A 10 -15.61 52.42 37.22
N ASP A 11 -14.70 52.52 36.24
CA ASP A 11 -13.49 53.36 36.19
C ASP A 11 -12.12 53.04 36.87
N ARG A 12 -11.13 53.00 35.97
CA ARG A 12 -9.77 53.62 35.96
C ARG A 12 -8.59 53.02 36.75
N GLY A 13 -7.48 52.83 36.02
CA GLY A 13 -6.13 52.92 36.58
C GLY A 13 -5.01 52.25 35.78
N ASN A 14 -4.52 52.90 34.73
CA ASN A 14 -3.23 52.59 34.09
C ASN A 14 -2.10 53.32 34.86
N PRO A 15 -0.85 52.80 34.87
CA PRO A 15 0.23 53.71 34.54
C PRO A 15 1.31 53.10 33.61
N LYS A 16 1.73 53.93 32.65
CA LYS A 16 3.03 53.88 31.97
C LYS A 16 4.11 54.45 32.89
N ILE A 17 5.31 53.86 32.89
CA ILE A 17 6.57 54.55 33.22
C ILE A 17 7.65 54.11 32.21
N SER A 18 8.39 55.10 31.70
CA SER A 18 9.56 55.01 30.82
C SER A 18 10.84 55.45 31.54
N CYS A 19 11.99 55.30 30.85
CA CYS A 19 13.34 55.84 31.13
C CYS A 19 14.15 55.09 32.21
N ASP A 20 15.47 54.90 32.13
CA ASP A 20 16.49 55.19 31.11
C ASP A 20 17.75 54.33 31.40
N SER A 21 18.62 54.31 30.40
CA SER A 21 19.99 53.80 30.26
C SER A 21 20.99 53.93 31.44
N ARG A 22 21.92 52.95 31.55
CA ARG A 22 23.39 53.15 31.67
C ARG A 22 24.19 51.85 31.54
N ALA A 23 25.31 51.96 30.83
CA ALA A 23 26.24 50.91 30.43
C ALA A 23 27.51 50.88 31.29
N ILE A 24 28.13 49.69 31.44
CA ILE A 24 29.58 49.43 31.70
C ILE A 24 29.87 48.01 31.14
N SER A 25 30.41 47.82 29.92
CA SER A 25 31.83 47.74 29.52
C SER A 25 32.70 46.66 30.19
N ALA A 26 33.04 45.58 29.45
CA ALA A 26 34.38 44.96 29.43
C ALA A 26 34.64 44.08 28.18
N ARG A 27 35.34 44.68 27.21
CA ARG A 27 36.43 44.19 26.31
C ARG A 27 36.61 42.68 26.02
N SER A 28 36.49 42.29 24.74
CA SER A 28 37.58 41.99 23.74
C SER A 28 38.09 40.54 23.76
N ARG A 29 38.12 39.77 22.67
CA ARG A 29 38.94 39.96 21.45
C ARG A 29 38.27 39.33 20.21
N LYS A 30 38.33 40.06 19.09
CA LYS A 30 38.22 39.57 17.71
C LYS A 30 39.58 39.05 17.24
N VAL A 31 39.54 38.03 16.38
CA VAL A 31 40.55 37.78 15.33
C VAL A 31 39.76 37.65 14.02
N ASP A 32 40.09 38.52 13.07
CA ASP A 32 39.61 38.50 11.69
C ASP A 32 40.48 37.57 10.82
N LEU A 33 39.92 37.08 9.70
CA LEU A 33 40.43 37.21 8.31
C LEU A 33 39.68 36.23 7.38
N HIS A 34 38.85 36.76 6.47
CA HIS A 34 39.02 36.78 5.00
C HIS A 34 38.85 35.42 4.28
N SER A 35 37.79 35.19 3.50
CA SER A 35 37.44 35.69 2.15
C SER A 35 37.70 34.63 1.07
N GLY A 36 36.69 34.29 0.28
CA GLY A 36 36.85 33.40 -0.87
C GLY A 36 35.53 33.08 -1.58
N GLN A 37 34.98 34.05 -2.30
CA GLN A 37 34.00 33.81 -3.37
C GLN A 37 34.74 33.35 -4.62
N PHE A 38 34.25 32.31 -5.30
CA PHE A 38 34.39 32.15 -6.75
C PHE A 38 33.13 31.49 -7.32
N ALA A 39 32.66 32.05 -8.43
CA ALA A 39 31.51 31.62 -9.21
C ALA A 39 31.96 31.12 -10.59
N VAL A 40 30.97 30.56 -11.33
CA VAL A 40 30.93 30.27 -12.79
C VAL A 40 31.62 28.92 -13.15
N SER A 41 31.06 27.97 -13.90
CA SER A 41 30.36 28.06 -15.19
C SER A 41 29.69 26.72 -15.57
N ARG A 42 28.54 26.75 -16.26
CA ARG A 42 28.07 25.68 -17.16
C ARG A 42 28.80 25.77 -18.51
N PRO A 43 28.94 24.65 -19.25
CA PRO A 43 28.87 24.71 -20.71
C PRO A 43 27.81 23.77 -21.30
N ILE A 44 27.34 24.15 -22.48
CA ILE A 44 26.31 23.52 -23.32
C ILE A 44 26.98 23.05 -24.64
N LEU A 45 26.59 21.85 -25.12
CA LEU A 45 26.66 21.23 -26.49
C LEU A 45 28.00 20.62 -27.01
N PRO A 46 28.00 19.72 -28.04
CA PRO A 46 26.89 19.09 -28.81
C PRO A 46 26.99 17.54 -28.99
N ALA A 47 26.01 16.98 -29.71
CA ALA A 47 25.86 15.57 -30.11
C ALA A 47 26.95 15.03 -31.06
N GLY A 48 27.29 13.74 -30.94
CA GLY A 48 28.08 12.99 -31.92
C GLY A 48 28.39 11.54 -31.48
N ARG A 49 28.04 10.56 -32.33
CA ARG A 49 28.28 9.11 -32.16
C ARG A 49 29.77 8.75 -32.12
N SER A 50 30.16 7.75 -31.31
CA SER A 50 31.02 6.62 -31.72
C SER A 50 31.34 5.69 -30.54
N GLN A 51 31.37 4.39 -30.84
CA GLN A 51 31.77 3.26 -30.00
C GLN A 51 33.25 3.33 -29.59
N THR A 52 33.58 2.86 -28.38
CA THR A 52 34.70 1.95 -28.06
C THR A 52 34.69 1.57 -26.56
N ALA A 53 35.12 0.33 -26.28
CA ALA A 53 35.06 -0.37 -24.98
C ALA A 53 36.05 0.16 -23.91
N PRO A 54 35.80 -0.08 -22.61
CA PRO A 54 36.71 0.36 -21.55
C PRO A 54 37.83 -0.66 -21.26
N GLN A 55 39.06 -0.15 -21.18
CA GLN A 55 40.24 -0.83 -20.63
C GLN A 55 40.20 -0.79 -19.10
N MET A 56 40.51 -1.93 -18.47
CA MET A 56 40.69 -2.08 -17.02
C MET A 56 42.05 -1.51 -16.56
N LEU A 57 42.02 -0.72 -15.49
CA LEU A 57 43.20 -0.27 -14.75
C LEU A 57 43.52 -1.28 -13.64
N HIS A 58 44.72 -1.87 -13.69
CA HIS A 58 45.25 -2.72 -12.62
C HIS A 58 45.87 -1.85 -11.51
N VAL A 59 45.50 -2.13 -10.26
CA VAL A 59 46.22 -1.64 -9.06
C VAL A 59 46.63 -2.87 -8.25
N ASN A 60 47.94 -3.06 -8.07
CA ASN A 60 48.54 -4.10 -7.24
C ASN A 60 48.67 -3.62 -5.79
N LEU A 61 48.30 -4.46 -4.82
CA LEU A 61 48.73 -4.39 -3.43
C LEU A 61 48.99 -5.81 -2.90
N PRO A 62 49.89 -5.98 -1.90
CA PRO A 62 50.76 -7.15 -1.78
C PRO A 62 50.19 -8.31 -0.94
N GLU A 63 50.70 -9.51 -1.24
CA GLU A 63 50.43 -10.78 -0.54
C GLU A 63 51.08 -10.85 0.85
N SER A 64 50.38 -11.47 1.81
CA SER A 64 51.02 -12.19 2.91
C SER A 64 50.16 -13.40 3.33
N GLU A 65 50.85 -14.49 3.61
CA GLU A 65 50.41 -15.87 3.83
C GLU A 65 49.58 -16.09 5.10
N ASP A 66 48.51 -16.90 5.01
CA ASP A 66 48.29 -18.17 5.72
C ASP A 66 46.79 -18.54 5.75
N VAL A 67 46.50 -19.82 5.47
CA VAL A 67 45.43 -20.69 6.02
C VAL A 67 45.01 -21.73 4.97
N LYS A 68 45.33 -23.00 5.28
CA LYS A 68 44.95 -24.21 4.55
C LYS A 68 43.57 -24.72 4.97
N ASN A 69 42.85 -25.30 4.00
CA ASN A 69 41.76 -26.28 4.10
C ASN A 69 40.34 -25.81 4.51
N GLY A 70 39.50 -25.59 3.50
CA GLY A 70 38.02 -25.58 3.56
C GLY A 70 37.42 -25.46 2.13
N PRO A 71 36.25 -26.07 1.82
CA PRO A 71 35.68 -26.02 0.46
C PRO A 71 35.12 -24.61 0.15
N PRO A 72 35.01 -24.24 -1.14
CA PRO A 72 34.84 -22.84 -1.53
C PRO A 72 33.44 -22.31 -1.22
N VAL A 73 33.41 -21.17 -0.51
CA VAL A 73 32.23 -20.31 -0.34
C VAL A 73 32.22 -19.30 -1.49
N THR A 74 31.19 -19.35 -2.32
CA THR A 74 30.96 -18.37 -3.39
C THR A 74 29.92 -17.35 -2.91
N ILE A 75 30.33 -16.09 -2.79
CA ILE A 75 29.43 -14.94 -2.71
C ILE A 75 29.12 -14.54 -4.16
N VAL A 76 27.84 -14.60 -4.56
CA VAL A 76 27.38 -14.10 -5.87
C VAL A 76 26.29 -13.06 -5.65
N ASN A 77 26.60 -11.84 -6.08
CA ASN A 77 25.63 -10.82 -6.44
C ASN A 77 24.85 -11.27 -7.70
N GLY A 78 23.53 -11.31 -7.60
CA GLY A 78 22.53 -11.13 -8.67
C GLY A 78 22.76 -11.78 -10.04
N GLY A 79 21.86 -12.69 -10.42
CA GLY A 79 21.53 -12.96 -11.83
C GLY A 79 21.41 -14.43 -12.20
N CYS A 80 20.22 -14.82 -12.69
CA CYS A 80 19.87 -16.15 -13.19
C CYS A 80 20.82 -16.70 -14.26
N VAL A 81 21.02 -18.02 -14.18
CA VAL A 81 21.78 -18.87 -15.10
C VAL A 81 20.86 -19.33 -16.25
N VAL A 82 21.28 -19.08 -17.49
CA VAL A 82 20.76 -19.75 -18.70
C VAL A 82 21.82 -20.74 -19.19
N PHE A 83 21.45 -22.02 -19.28
CA PHE A 83 22.29 -23.05 -19.88
C PHE A 83 22.19 -22.98 -21.42
N ALA A 84 23.31 -22.72 -22.09
CA ALA A 84 23.45 -22.87 -23.54
C ALA A 84 24.38 -24.06 -23.84
N MET A 85 23.85 -25.08 -24.51
CA MET A 85 24.63 -26.20 -25.06
C MET A 85 25.22 -25.82 -26.43
N ASN A 86 26.46 -26.22 -26.66
CA ASN A 86 27.23 -26.04 -27.90
C ASN A 86 27.51 -27.41 -28.53
N PRO A 87 27.28 -27.62 -29.84
CA PRO A 87 27.87 -28.73 -30.57
C PRO A 87 28.85 -28.28 -31.68
N LYS A 88 30.11 -28.69 -31.55
CA LYS A 88 31.04 -29.03 -32.66
C LYS A 88 31.03 -30.57 -32.76
N ALA A 89 31.19 -31.30 -33.86
CA ALA A 89 31.83 -31.11 -35.17
C ALA A 89 31.28 -32.23 -36.12
N ILE A 90 31.20 -32.11 -37.45
CA ILE A 90 32.19 -32.49 -38.49
C ILE A 90 31.38 -32.54 -39.81
N GLY A 91 31.96 -32.13 -40.95
CA GLY A 91 31.51 -32.61 -42.28
C GLY A 91 31.49 -31.58 -43.41
N THR A 92 32.67 -31.21 -43.91
CA THR A 92 32.87 -30.49 -45.17
C THR A 92 32.49 -31.32 -46.40
N SER A 93 31.69 -30.76 -47.31
CA SER A 93 31.98 -30.83 -48.76
C SER A 93 31.32 -29.66 -49.49
N ALA A 94 32.11 -28.93 -50.27
CA ALA A 94 31.67 -27.87 -51.15
C ALA A 94 31.69 -28.38 -52.59
N ARG A 95 30.71 -27.96 -53.41
CA ARG A 95 30.90 -27.81 -54.86
C ARG A 95 29.90 -26.81 -55.44
N VAL A 96 30.47 -25.74 -55.98
CA VAL A 96 29.88 -24.76 -56.90
C VAL A 96 29.64 -25.43 -58.24
N PHE A 97 28.52 -25.15 -58.92
CA PHE A 97 28.46 -25.08 -60.38
C PHE A 97 27.31 -24.18 -60.86
N ASP A 98 27.71 -23.12 -61.55
CA ASP A 98 26.93 -22.31 -62.49
C ASP A 98 26.61 -23.12 -63.76
N ARG A 99 25.42 -22.94 -64.34
CA ARG A 99 25.15 -22.87 -65.80
C ARG A 99 23.64 -22.78 -66.10
N SER A 100 23.25 -21.69 -66.77
CA SER A 100 22.08 -21.61 -67.67
C SER A 100 22.30 -22.48 -68.94
N PRO A 101 21.30 -22.84 -69.81
CA PRO A 101 20.53 -21.87 -70.63
C PRO A 101 19.08 -22.24 -71.06
N ARG A 102 18.33 -21.18 -71.41
CA ARG A 102 17.26 -21.02 -72.44
C ARG A 102 16.66 -22.26 -73.13
N TYR A 103 15.31 -22.32 -73.20
CA TYR A 103 14.56 -22.53 -74.46
C TYR A 103 13.09 -22.04 -74.33
N THR A 104 12.48 -21.81 -75.48
CA THR A 104 11.50 -20.78 -75.83
C THR A 104 10.04 -21.27 -76.00
N ASN A 105 9.11 -20.33 -75.84
CA ASN A 105 7.83 -20.14 -76.56
C ASN A 105 6.77 -21.28 -76.64
N ARG A 106 5.59 -21.01 -76.03
CA ARG A 106 4.34 -20.93 -76.81
C ARG A 106 3.22 -20.14 -76.11
N CYS A 107 2.92 -19.00 -76.71
CA CYS A 107 1.68 -18.23 -76.56
C CYS A 107 0.45 -19.02 -77.08
N ARG A 108 -0.68 -18.93 -76.36
CA ARG A 108 -1.98 -18.30 -76.74
C ARG A 108 -3.18 -19.07 -76.18
N GLN A 109 -4.21 -18.28 -75.81
CA GLN A 109 -5.48 -18.63 -75.16
C GLN A 109 -5.30 -18.86 -73.66
N VAL A 110 -5.68 -17.94 -72.75
CA VAL A 110 -7.03 -17.41 -72.55
C VAL A 110 -6.95 -15.95 -72.04
N ARG A 111 -7.27 -14.98 -72.89
CA ARG A 111 -7.60 -13.60 -72.48
C ARG A 111 -9.12 -13.42 -72.56
N SER A 112 -9.85 -13.70 -71.46
CA SER A 112 -11.19 -13.11 -71.23
C SER A 112 -11.77 -13.26 -69.80
N LYS A 113 -11.02 -13.74 -68.79
CA LYS A 113 -11.52 -13.82 -67.40
C LYS A 113 -10.62 -13.09 -66.38
N MET A 114 -10.27 -11.84 -66.63
CA MET A 114 -9.63 -10.98 -65.62
C MET A 114 -10.08 -9.52 -65.79
N ARG A 115 -11.37 -9.25 -65.57
CA ARG A 115 -11.86 -7.88 -65.33
C ARG A 115 -12.82 -7.72 -64.15
N ASN A 116 -13.33 -8.81 -63.57
CA ASN A 116 -14.18 -8.77 -62.37
C ASN A 116 -13.47 -9.18 -61.06
N ALA A 117 -12.19 -9.53 -61.10
CA ALA A 117 -11.43 -9.94 -59.89
C ALA A 117 -10.71 -8.79 -59.17
N LYS A 118 -10.73 -7.56 -59.71
CA LYS A 118 -10.05 -6.40 -59.09
C LYS A 118 -10.92 -5.61 -58.11
N HIS A 119 -12.25 -5.73 -58.19
CA HIS A 119 -13.17 -5.06 -57.25
C HIS A 119 -13.52 -5.93 -56.03
N GLY A 120 -13.46 -7.27 -56.15
CA GLY A 120 -13.66 -8.18 -55.02
C GLY A 120 -12.46 -8.27 -54.07
N LEU A 121 -11.22 -8.14 -54.59
CA LEU A 121 -10.03 -8.13 -53.74
C LEU A 121 -9.84 -6.81 -52.98
N LEU A 122 -10.30 -5.67 -53.54
CA LEU A 122 -10.24 -4.39 -52.82
C LEU A 122 -11.30 -4.30 -51.71
N PHE A 123 -12.50 -4.86 -51.92
CA PHE A 123 -13.53 -4.92 -50.88
C PHE A 123 -13.18 -5.91 -49.77
N ALA A 124 -12.59 -7.07 -50.10
CA ALA A 124 -12.08 -8.02 -49.11
C ALA A 124 -10.85 -7.47 -48.37
N ALA A 125 -9.98 -6.70 -49.03
CA ALA A 125 -8.85 -6.04 -48.36
C ALA A 125 -9.31 -4.86 -47.49
N LEU A 126 -10.37 -4.13 -47.84
CA LEU A 126 -10.95 -3.09 -46.98
C LEU A 126 -11.73 -3.68 -45.80
N THR A 127 -12.42 -4.82 -45.95
CA THR A 127 -13.08 -5.48 -44.80
C THR A 127 -12.10 -6.23 -43.91
N ILE A 128 -11.00 -6.77 -44.45
CA ILE A 128 -9.92 -7.36 -43.62
C ILE A 128 -9.08 -6.28 -42.94
N ALA A 129 -8.88 -5.11 -43.54
CA ALA A 129 -8.24 -3.97 -42.88
C ALA A 129 -9.14 -3.33 -41.80
N ALA A 130 -10.47 -3.39 -41.94
CA ALA A 130 -11.41 -2.93 -40.92
C ALA A 130 -11.56 -3.91 -39.73
N VAL A 131 -11.24 -5.19 -39.92
CA VAL A 131 -11.23 -6.21 -38.85
C VAL A 131 -9.86 -6.27 -38.15
N ALA A 132 -8.85 -5.54 -38.65
CA ALA A 132 -7.49 -5.49 -38.12
C ALA A 132 -7.08 -4.10 -37.60
N ALA A 133 -8.02 -3.23 -37.26
CA ALA A 133 -7.81 -2.34 -36.13
C ALA A 133 -7.92 -3.23 -34.87
N ALA A 134 -6.88 -4.04 -34.61
CA ALA A 134 -6.77 -4.76 -33.35
C ALA A 134 -6.95 -3.72 -32.25
N ASP A 135 -7.96 -3.92 -31.39
CA ASP A 135 -8.31 -2.95 -30.36
C ASP A 135 -7.06 -2.57 -29.56
N ASP A 136 -6.53 -1.39 -29.83
CA ASP A 136 -5.32 -0.86 -29.21
C ASP A 136 -5.64 -0.16 -27.88
N ALA A 137 -6.89 -0.23 -27.42
CA ALA A 137 -7.36 0.29 -26.14
C ALA A 137 -6.39 0.03 -24.98
N PRO A 138 -5.90 -1.19 -24.70
CA PRO A 138 -4.99 -1.42 -23.57
C PRO A 138 -3.68 -0.64 -23.72
N ARG A 139 -3.15 -0.48 -24.94
CA ARG A 139 -1.94 0.32 -25.20
C ARG A 139 -2.21 1.82 -25.07
N ARG A 140 -3.37 2.30 -25.55
CA ARG A 140 -3.77 3.72 -25.41
C ARG A 140 -4.01 4.08 -23.95
N LEU A 141 -4.67 3.21 -23.20
CA LEU A 141 -4.90 3.35 -21.76
C LEU A 141 -3.57 3.41 -21.01
N ALA A 142 -2.68 2.44 -21.26
CA ALA A 142 -1.35 2.42 -20.64
C ALA A 142 -0.52 3.66 -21.02
N ALA A 143 -0.48 4.03 -22.30
CA ALA A 143 0.25 5.22 -22.76
C ALA A 143 -0.29 6.51 -22.11
N ARG A 144 -1.62 6.64 -21.98
CA ARG A 144 -2.24 7.77 -21.28
C ARG A 144 -1.88 7.75 -19.79
N ALA A 145 -1.90 6.59 -19.14
CA ALA A 145 -1.53 6.45 -17.73
C ALA A 145 -0.05 6.79 -17.48
N ILE A 146 0.85 6.57 -18.45
CA ILE A 146 2.26 6.99 -18.36
C ILE A 146 2.44 8.50 -18.61
N GLY A 147 1.64 9.09 -19.49
CA GLY A 147 1.72 10.52 -19.84
C GLY A 147 1.32 11.47 -18.70
N ASP A 148 1.14 12.75 -19.01
CA ASP A 148 0.76 13.73 -17.99
C ASP A 148 -0.71 13.54 -17.57
N THR A 149 -0.91 13.15 -16.32
CA THR A 149 -2.24 12.92 -15.71
C THR A 149 -2.28 13.58 -14.34
N PRO A 150 -3.47 13.94 -13.83
CA PRO A 150 -3.56 14.60 -12.53
C PRO A 150 -3.41 13.63 -11.34
N ILE A 151 -2.94 12.39 -11.54
CA ILE A 151 -2.81 11.38 -10.49
C ILE A 151 -2.07 11.91 -9.24
N PHE A 152 -0.95 12.61 -9.43
CA PHE A 152 -0.18 13.15 -8.29
C PHE A 152 -0.72 14.47 -7.75
N ASP A 153 -1.48 15.23 -8.55
CA ASP A 153 -2.19 16.40 -8.04
C ASP A 153 -3.40 15.99 -7.20
N ASP A 154 -4.11 14.93 -7.62
CA ASP A 154 -5.17 14.30 -6.84
C ASP A 154 -4.60 13.73 -5.53
N LEU A 155 -3.48 13.00 -5.59
CA LEU A 155 -2.80 12.49 -4.41
C LEU A 155 -2.37 13.62 -3.47
N ARG A 156 -1.77 14.69 -3.99
CA ARG A 156 -1.38 15.85 -3.19
C ARG A 156 -2.59 16.53 -2.54
N GLU A 157 -3.70 16.67 -3.26
CA GLU A 157 -4.93 17.23 -2.70
C GLU A 157 -5.49 16.34 -1.57
N LEU A 158 -5.42 15.02 -1.71
CA LEU A 158 -5.83 14.08 -0.67
C LEU A 158 -4.90 14.18 0.55
N CYS A 159 -3.58 14.10 0.35
CA CYS A 159 -2.61 14.12 1.44
C CYS A 159 -2.55 15.48 2.15
N ASP A 160 -2.33 16.57 1.41
CA ASP A 160 -2.10 17.90 2.02
C ASP A 160 -3.40 18.62 2.34
N GLY A 161 -4.47 18.35 1.58
CA GLY A 161 -5.78 18.99 1.75
C GLY A 161 -6.72 18.27 2.71
N VAL A 162 -6.64 16.94 2.80
CA VAL A 162 -7.46 16.15 3.74
C VAL A 162 -6.64 15.68 4.94
N GLY A 163 -5.44 15.15 4.71
CA GLY A 163 -4.56 14.60 5.75
C GLY A 163 -4.84 13.13 6.06
N GLY A 164 -4.26 12.67 7.17
CA GLY A 164 -4.57 11.38 7.76
C GLY A 164 -6.07 11.29 8.10
N ARG A 165 -6.68 10.17 7.72
CA ARG A 165 -8.14 10.08 7.54
C ARG A 165 -8.71 8.77 8.10
N PRO A 166 -8.56 8.52 9.43
CA PRO A 166 -9.08 7.32 10.06
C PRO A 166 -10.60 7.30 9.98
N THR A 167 -11.18 6.12 9.74
CA THR A 167 -12.62 5.98 9.52
C THR A 167 -13.43 6.49 10.71
N GLY A 168 -14.52 7.19 10.42
CA GLY A 168 -15.34 7.89 11.43
C GLY A 168 -14.81 9.27 11.84
N SER A 169 -13.62 9.68 11.37
CA SER A 169 -13.14 11.05 11.56
C SER A 169 -13.77 12.04 10.57
N PRO A 170 -13.79 13.36 10.89
CA PRO A 170 -14.17 14.38 9.93
C PRO A 170 -13.32 14.37 8.65
N ALA A 171 -12.06 13.93 8.72
CA ALA A 171 -11.18 13.83 7.56
C ALA A 171 -11.62 12.70 6.61
N ALA A 172 -11.98 11.52 7.16
CA ALA A 172 -12.55 10.43 6.37
C ALA A 172 -13.85 10.84 5.65
N PHE A 173 -14.76 11.57 6.31
CA PHE A 173 -15.96 12.06 5.62
C PHE A 173 -15.62 13.05 4.50
N ARG A 174 -14.64 13.94 4.70
CA ARG A 174 -14.17 14.84 3.63
C ARG A 174 -13.53 14.07 2.47
N SER A 175 -12.77 13.00 2.73
CA SER A 175 -12.16 12.18 1.67
C SER A 175 -13.23 11.45 0.85
N ILE A 176 -14.28 10.92 1.48
CA ILE A 176 -15.42 10.29 0.81
C ILE A 176 -16.07 11.27 -0.18
N GLU A 177 -16.39 12.49 0.28
CA GLU A 177 -16.98 13.50 -0.60
C GLU A 177 -16.01 13.95 -1.70
N TRP A 178 -14.73 14.09 -1.37
CA TRP A 178 -13.66 14.41 -2.33
C TRP A 178 -13.60 13.36 -3.44
N ALA A 179 -13.55 12.08 -3.10
CA ALA A 179 -13.49 10.97 -4.03
C ALA A 179 -14.72 10.95 -4.96
N ALA A 180 -15.92 11.11 -4.40
CA ALA A 180 -17.15 11.19 -5.20
C ALA A 180 -17.14 12.38 -6.18
N ARG A 181 -16.62 13.54 -5.76
CA ARG A 181 -16.42 14.69 -6.66
C ARG A 181 -15.38 14.40 -7.74
N LYS A 182 -14.27 13.72 -7.43
CA LYS A 182 -13.22 13.37 -8.40
C LYS A 182 -13.72 12.42 -9.48
N PHE A 183 -14.49 11.39 -9.13
CA PHE A 183 -15.13 10.52 -10.13
C PHE A 183 -16.10 11.30 -11.03
N LYS A 184 -16.95 12.16 -10.46
CA LYS A 184 -17.87 13.01 -11.24
C LYS A 184 -17.12 13.96 -12.17
N ALA A 185 -16.05 14.60 -11.68
CA ALA A 185 -15.19 15.48 -12.47
C ALA A 185 -14.43 14.73 -13.58
N ALA A 186 -14.15 13.43 -13.39
CA ALA A 186 -13.63 12.55 -14.43
C ALA A 186 -14.69 12.16 -15.49
N GLY A 187 -15.94 12.60 -15.35
CA GLY A 187 -17.03 12.32 -16.28
C GLY A 187 -17.73 10.98 -16.04
N ILE A 188 -17.56 10.37 -14.86
CA ILE A 188 -18.31 9.18 -14.46
C ILE A 188 -19.70 9.61 -13.99
N GLU A 189 -20.74 9.09 -14.63
CA GLU A 189 -22.13 9.46 -14.34
C GLU A 189 -22.71 8.65 -13.17
N ARG A 190 -22.34 7.38 -13.06
CA ARG A 190 -22.83 6.47 -12.02
C ARG A 190 -21.87 6.47 -10.86
N VAL A 191 -22.03 7.42 -9.95
CA VAL A 191 -21.26 7.53 -8.70
C VAL A 191 -22.22 7.48 -7.51
N SER A 192 -22.02 6.52 -6.61
CA SER A 192 -22.83 6.33 -5.41
C SER A 192 -21.96 6.22 -4.16
N LEU A 193 -22.49 6.72 -3.05
CA LEU A 193 -21.95 6.45 -1.72
C LEU A 193 -22.77 5.32 -1.12
N GLU A 194 -22.11 4.24 -0.72
CA GLU A 194 -22.77 3.08 -0.13
C GLU A 194 -22.57 3.07 1.38
N PRO A 195 -23.59 3.44 2.17
CA PRO A 195 -23.45 3.52 3.62
C PRO A 195 -23.37 2.12 4.22
N PHE A 196 -22.56 2.01 5.27
CA PHE A 196 -22.48 0.84 6.12
C PHE A 196 -22.06 1.23 7.54
N LYS A 197 -22.20 0.29 8.48
CA LYS A 197 -21.92 0.52 9.89
C LYS A 197 -20.73 -0.27 10.40
N ILE A 198 -19.94 0.37 11.26
CA ILE A 198 -18.80 -0.18 11.99
C ILE A 198 -19.15 -0.14 13.49
N PRO A 199 -18.93 -1.22 14.25
CA PRO A 199 -19.51 -1.38 15.59
C PRO A 199 -18.90 -0.48 16.68
N ASN A 200 -17.62 -0.16 16.60
CA ASN A 200 -16.92 0.58 17.66
C ASN A 200 -16.06 1.70 17.06
N LEU A 201 -16.36 2.94 17.44
CA LEU A 201 -15.52 4.08 17.10
C LEU A 201 -14.30 4.11 18.00
N TRP A 202 -13.12 4.13 17.38
CA TRP A 202 -11.88 4.52 18.02
C TRP A 202 -11.23 5.62 17.19
N LEU A 203 -10.99 6.77 17.79
CA LEU A 203 -10.18 7.82 17.21
C LEU A 203 -9.13 8.28 18.22
N PRO A 204 -7.94 8.65 17.77
CA PRO A 204 -6.91 9.14 18.66
C PRO A 204 -7.33 10.49 19.26
N GLY A 205 -6.82 10.76 20.46
CA GLY A 205 -6.90 12.06 21.09
C GLY A 205 -5.56 12.42 21.72
N THR A 206 -5.55 12.89 22.97
CA THR A 206 -4.30 13.22 23.66
C THR A 206 -3.48 11.97 23.91
N ALA A 207 -2.19 11.98 23.54
CA ALA A 207 -1.22 10.97 23.90
C ALA A 207 0.05 11.67 24.40
N GLU A 208 0.24 11.69 25.71
CA GLU A 208 1.36 12.38 26.36
C GLU A 208 2.05 11.44 27.34
N ALA A 209 3.38 11.47 27.36
CA ALA A 209 4.14 10.78 28.38
C ALA A 209 5.40 11.55 28.80
N SER A 210 5.81 11.37 30.05
CA SER A 210 7.05 11.91 30.60
C SER A 210 7.61 11.00 31.68
N ALA A 211 8.92 10.77 31.68
CA ALA A 211 9.60 10.21 32.84
C ALA A 211 9.64 11.28 33.94
N THR A 212 9.25 10.92 35.15
CA THR A 212 9.22 11.82 36.33
C THR A 212 10.32 11.50 37.34
N ALA A 213 10.86 10.29 37.31
CA ALA A 213 12.00 9.84 38.11
C ALA A 213 12.76 8.70 37.39
N PRO A 214 14.08 8.51 37.64
CA PRO A 214 14.95 9.39 38.44
C PRO A 214 15.31 10.68 37.69
N GLU A 215 15.24 10.65 36.36
CA GLU A 215 15.51 11.78 35.47
C GLU A 215 14.20 12.24 34.81
N GLN A 216 14.04 13.55 34.66
CA GLN A 216 12.86 14.12 34.02
C GLN A 216 13.11 14.35 32.53
N PHE A 217 12.25 13.79 31.68
CA PHE A 217 12.25 14.04 30.23
C PHE A 217 10.92 13.66 29.59
N THR A 218 10.58 14.32 28.48
CA THR A 218 9.42 13.96 27.66
C THR A 218 9.64 12.61 26.99
N VAL A 219 8.63 11.76 27.01
CA VAL A 219 8.60 10.47 26.32
C VAL A 219 7.63 10.60 25.16
N ARG A 220 8.15 10.48 23.94
CA ARG A 220 7.36 10.61 22.72
C ARG A 220 6.52 9.35 22.51
N VAL A 221 5.20 9.50 22.46
CA VAL A 221 4.26 8.39 22.35
C VAL A 221 3.12 8.67 21.39
N ALA A 222 2.52 7.60 20.86
CA ALA A 222 1.22 7.59 20.20
C ALA A 222 0.35 6.49 20.80
N ALA A 223 -0.97 6.71 20.94
CA ALA A 223 -1.88 5.66 21.37
C ALA A 223 -1.94 4.53 20.32
N ALA A 224 -1.92 3.27 20.74
CA ALA A 224 -2.18 2.15 19.82
C ALA A 224 -3.68 2.10 19.49
N PRO A 225 -4.11 1.98 18.21
CA PRO A 225 -5.53 1.87 17.90
C PRO A 225 -6.25 0.76 18.66
N PHE A 226 -7.51 1.03 18.99
CA PHE A 226 -8.38 0.18 19.81
C PHE A 226 -7.91 -0.04 21.26
N THR A 227 -6.93 0.71 21.76
CA THR A 227 -6.62 0.75 23.20
C THR A 227 -7.61 1.60 23.99
N SER A 228 -7.87 1.22 25.24
CA SER A 228 -8.59 2.06 26.21
C SER A 228 -7.81 3.33 26.59
N SER A 229 -8.53 4.38 26.95
CA SER A 229 -7.94 5.58 27.59
C SER A 229 -7.38 5.26 28.98
N THR A 230 -6.45 6.07 29.47
CA THR A 230 -6.08 6.07 30.89
C THR A 230 -7.19 6.74 31.71
N GLU A 231 -7.38 6.30 32.96
CA GLU A 231 -8.27 6.96 33.92
C GLU A 231 -7.62 8.27 34.41
N GLY A 232 -7.80 9.34 33.62
CA GLY A 232 -7.03 10.57 33.80
C GLY A 232 -5.55 10.34 33.51
N THR A 233 -4.68 10.99 34.27
CA THR A 233 -3.22 10.83 34.15
C THR A 233 -2.73 9.68 35.04
N LEU A 234 -2.18 8.64 34.43
CA LEU A 234 -1.55 7.52 35.13
C LEU A 234 -0.09 7.88 35.46
N GLU A 235 0.34 7.76 36.71
CA GLU A 235 1.75 7.86 37.08
C GLU A 235 2.18 6.62 37.88
N ALA A 236 3.03 5.80 37.28
CA ALA A 236 3.45 4.53 37.87
C ALA A 236 4.90 4.19 37.53
N ARG A 237 5.44 3.19 38.25
CA ARG A 237 6.77 2.66 37.94
C ARG A 237 6.78 1.95 36.59
N VAL A 238 7.90 2.00 35.89
CA VAL A 238 8.14 1.22 34.68
C VAL A 238 8.79 -0.11 35.04
N VAL A 239 8.30 -1.20 34.44
CA VAL A 239 8.91 -2.54 34.53
C VAL A 239 9.27 -3.01 33.13
N ASP A 240 10.45 -3.62 32.97
CA ASP A 240 10.90 -4.21 31.71
C ASP A 240 10.24 -5.59 31.53
N ALA A 241 9.34 -5.70 30.56
CA ALA A 241 8.57 -6.91 30.27
C ALA A 241 9.16 -7.70 29.09
N GLY A 242 10.42 -7.51 28.72
CA GLY A 242 11.04 -8.25 27.61
C GLY A 242 10.27 -8.06 26.31
N GLU A 243 10.09 -9.13 25.52
CA GLU A 243 9.26 -9.11 24.30
C GLU A 243 7.74 -9.22 24.63
N GLY A 244 7.37 -9.21 25.92
CA GLY A 244 5.99 -9.25 26.40
C GLY A 244 5.39 -10.65 26.41
N SER A 245 6.23 -11.70 26.45
CA SER A 245 5.76 -13.08 26.55
C SER A 245 5.16 -13.39 27.92
N GLU A 246 4.36 -14.46 28.04
CA GLU A 246 3.88 -14.94 29.34
C GLU A 246 5.03 -15.21 30.32
N ALA A 247 6.15 -15.75 29.82
CA ALA A 247 7.33 -16.00 30.63
C ALA A 247 7.99 -14.71 31.13
N ASP A 248 8.00 -13.64 30.33
CA ASP A 248 8.58 -12.36 30.73
C ASP A 248 7.72 -11.68 31.80
N PHE A 249 6.40 -11.67 31.63
CA PHE A 249 5.49 -11.20 32.67
C PHE A 249 5.55 -12.05 33.94
N ALA A 250 5.74 -13.36 33.83
CA ALA A 250 5.89 -14.24 34.99
C ALA A 250 7.17 -13.92 35.80
N LYS A 251 8.29 -13.59 35.14
CA LYS A 251 9.54 -13.18 35.80
C LYS A 251 9.38 -11.92 36.65
N LEU A 252 8.51 -10.99 36.23
CA LEU A 252 8.22 -9.78 37.01
C LEU A 252 7.50 -10.07 38.33
N GLY A 253 6.70 -11.14 38.39
CA GLY A 253 5.95 -11.53 39.58
C GLY A 253 5.10 -10.38 40.13
N ALA A 254 5.15 -10.16 41.45
CA ALA A 254 4.39 -9.12 42.12
C ALA A 254 4.76 -7.69 41.69
N THR A 255 5.91 -7.49 41.02
CA THR A 255 6.34 -6.15 40.60
C THR A 255 5.56 -5.61 39.40
N ALA A 256 4.95 -6.48 38.59
CA ALA A 256 4.14 -6.09 37.44
C ALA A 256 2.84 -5.37 37.84
N LYS A 257 2.24 -5.75 38.98
CA LYS A 257 0.94 -5.24 39.38
C LYS A 257 0.94 -3.70 39.52
N GLY A 258 0.08 -3.03 38.76
CA GLY A 258 -0.06 -1.58 38.73
C GLY A 258 1.08 -0.81 38.06
N ALA A 259 2.07 -1.50 37.49
CA ALA A 259 3.18 -0.88 36.78
C ALA A 259 2.82 -0.56 35.32
N ILE A 260 3.61 0.29 34.68
CA ILE A 260 3.65 0.46 33.23
C ILE A 260 4.69 -0.53 32.69
N ALA A 261 4.27 -1.51 31.89
CA ALA A 261 5.20 -2.46 31.30
C ALA A 261 5.79 -1.92 29.99
N LEU A 262 7.12 -1.83 29.92
CA LEU A 262 7.87 -1.58 28.69
C LEU A 262 8.05 -2.90 27.95
N VAL A 263 7.57 -2.97 26.72
CA VAL A 263 7.62 -4.15 25.85
C VAL A 263 8.51 -3.86 24.66
N HIS A 264 9.48 -4.73 24.44
CA HIS A 264 10.48 -4.62 23.39
C HIS A 264 9.97 -5.13 22.07
N ASN A 265 10.41 -4.44 21.03
CA ASN A 265 10.12 -4.76 19.65
C ASN A 265 11.39 -4.79 18.83
N LYS A 266 11.44 -5.73 17.88
CA LYS A 266 12.47 -5.75 16.84
C LYS A 266 12.19 -4.61 15.88
N GLU A 267 13.25 -4.04 15.31
CA GLU A 267 13.09 -3.14 14.17
C GLU A 267 12.50 -3.94 13.00
N MET A 268 11.40 -3.45 12.44
CA MET A 268 10.70 -4.13 11.35
C MET A 268 11.42 -3.88 10.03
N LYS A 269 11.79 -4.96 9.34
CA LYS A 269 12.54 -4.91 8.07
C LYS A 269 11.85 -5.64 6.93
N THR A 270 10.98 -6.61 7.26
CA THR A 270 10.25 -7.43 6.29
C THR A 270 8.76 -7.48 6.62
N PHE A 271 7.95 -7.97 5.68
CA PHE A 271 6.54 -8.29 5.95
C PHE A 271 6.41 -9.36 7.04
N ASP A 272 7.33 -10.33 7.12
CA ASP A 272 7.34 -11.32 8.20
C ASP A 272 7.49 -10.67 9.58
N ASP A 273 8.35 -9.65 9.70
CA ASP A 273 8.48 -8.89 10.95
C ASP A 273 7.18 -8.16 11.30
N LEU A 274 6.51 -7.58 10.29
CA LEU A 274 5.22 -6.90 10.45
C LEU A 274 4.14 -7.86 10.96
N PHE A 275 3.95 -8.99 10.27
CA PHE A 275 2.94 -9.97 10.65
C PHE A 275 3.27 -10.65 11.98
N ALA A 276 4.55 -10.91 12.29
CA ALA A 276 4.94 -11.42 13.59
C ALA A 276 4.53 -10.48 14.74
N GLU A 277 4.57 -9.16 14.52
CA GLU A 277 4.09 -8.19 15.51
C GLU A 277 2.58 -8.29 15.72
N TYR A 278 1.80 -8.46 14.66
CA TYR A 278 0.35 -8.61 14.74
C TYR A 278 -0.08 -9.92 15.40
N LEU A 279 0.56 -11.03 15.05
CA LEU A 279 0.21 -12.38 15.52
C LEU A 279 0.41 -12.58 17.03
N ARG A 280 1.18 -11.72 17.70
CA ARG A 280 1.42 -11.80 19.15
C ARG A 280 0.47 -10.93 19.99
N ASN A 281 -0.42 -10.13 19.39
CA ASN A 281 -1.27 -9.18 20.13
C ASN A 281 -2.08 -9.86 21.24
N ASP A 282 -2.77 -10.95 20.92
CA ASP A 282 -3.63 -11.66 21.87
C ASP A 282 -2.84 -12.24 23.05
N SER A 283 -1.69 -12.86 22.77
CA SER A 283 -0.84 -13.46 23.81
C SER A 283 -0.21 -12.39 24.70
N LEU A 284 0.24 -11.28 24.13
CA LEU A 284 0.73 -10.10 24.83
C LEU A 284 -0.34 -9.52 25.78
N VAL A 285 -1.54 -9.26 25.25
CA VAL A 285 -2.65 -8.69 26.01
C VAL A 285 -3.09 -9.65 27.13
N ALA A 286 -3.18 -10.95 26.86
CA ALA A 286 -3.54 -11.95 27.86
C ALA A 286 -2.51 -12.01 29.00
N ALA A 287 -1.22 -12.02 28.68
CA ALA A 287 -0.14 -12.03 29.66
C ALA A 287 -0.11 -10.74 30.50
N ALA A 288 -0.26 -9.59 29.87
CA ALA A 288 -0.34 -8.28 30.54
C ALA A 288 -1.53 -8.21 31.51
N LYS A 289 -2.72 -8.64 31.08
CA LYS A 289 -3.92 -8.71 31.94
C LYS A 289 -3.69 -9.60 33.15
N LYS A 290 -3.13 -10.81 32.94
CA LYS A 290 -2.82 -11.77 34.00
C LYS A 290 -1.82 -11.22 35.01
N ALA A 291 -0.83 -10.45 34.54
CA ALA A 291 0.16 -9.80 35.38
C ALA A 291 -0.38 -8.57 36.15
N GLY A 292 -1.52 -8.01 35.70
CA GLY A 292 -2.18 -6.87 36.33
C GLY A 292 -1.43 -5.55 36.14
N VAL A 293 -0.74 -5.36 35.02
CA VAL A 293 -0.11 -4.08 34.67
C VAL A 293 -1.18 -3.01 34.44
N ALA A 294 -0.85 -1.75 34.74
CA ALA A 294 -1.74 -0.61 34.55
C ALA A 294 -1.75 -0.07 33.11
N ALA A 295 -0.64 -0.24 32.38
CA ALA A 295 -0.53 0.14 30.97
C ALA A 295 0.65 -0.57 30.30
N LEU A 296 0.69 -0.49 28.97
CA LEU A 296 1.77 -0.96 28.10
C LEU A 296 2.44 0.22 27.38
N LEU A 297 3.77 0.20 27.31
CA LEU A 297 4.58 0.98 26.39
C LEU A 297 5.26 0.02 25.42
N LEU A 298 4.77 -0.03 24.18
CA LEU A 298 5.37 -0.85 23.13
C LEU A 298 6.47 -0.05 22.45
N GLU A 299 7.69 -0.58 22.43
CA GLU A 299 8.79 0.02 21.71
C GLU A 299 8.47 0.14 20.20
N SER A 300 8.80 1.28 19.60
CA SER A 300 8.56 1.45 18.17
C SER A 300 9.39 0.48 17.35
N THR A 301 8.75 -0.18 16.39
CA THR A 301 9.44 -0.98 15.36
C THR A 301 10.14 -0.11 14.32
N ARG A 302 9.92 1.22 14.34
CA ARG A 302 10.56 2.18 13.44
C ARG A 302 11.76 2.88 14.12
N PRO A 303 12.89 3.05 13.42
CA PRO A 303 14.04 3.75 13.96
C PRO A 303 13.88 5.28 13.86
N ARG A 304 14.83 6.03 14.44
CA ARG A 304 14.99 7.49 14.28
C ARG A 304 13.83 8.31 14.84
N GLY A 305 13.31 7.89 16.00
CA GLY A 305 12.27 8.61 16.71
C GLY A 305 10.85 8.42 16.17
N LEU A 306 10.67 7.70 15.06
CA LEU A 306 9.37 7.56 14.37
C LEU A 306 8.34 6.80 15.21
N LEU A 307 7.09 7.25 15.11
CA LEU A 307 5.91 6.60 15.68
C LEU A 307 5.00 6.10 14.56
N TYR A 308 4.22 5.08 14.86
CA TYR A 308 3.29 4.45 13.93
C TYR A 308 2.02 4.02 14.65
N ARG A 309 0.98 3.67 13.89
CA ARG A 309 -0.23 3.04 14.41
C ARG A 309 -0.11 1.52 14.33
N HIS A 310 -0.36 0.86 15.46
CA HIS A 310 -0.43 -0.60 15.58
C HIS A 310 -1.77 -0.99 16.22
N PRO A 311 -2.78 -1.40 15.46
CA PRO A 311 -4.06 -1.80 16.05
C PRO A 311 -3.88 -2.95 17.03
N MET A 312 -4.39 -2.77 18.25
CA MET A 312 -4.36 -3.80 19.30
C MET A 312 -5.42 -4.87 19.11
N SER A 313 -6.33 -4.66 18.15
CA SER A 313 -7.42 -5.57 17.79
C SER A 313 -7.77 -5.41 16.31
N PHE A 314 -8.10 -6.51 15.65
CA PHE A 314 -8.46 -6.55 14.22
C PHE A 314 -9.96 -6.57 13.97
N ASP A 315 -10.77 -6.96 14.97
CA ASP A 315 -12.24 -6.93 14.86
C ASP A 315 -12.84 -5.59 15.33
N GLY A 316 -11.96 -4.63 15.65
CA GLY A 316 -12.32 -3.32 16.18
C GLY A 316 -12.79 -3.32 17.64
N SER A 317 -12.62 -4.43 18.37
CA SER A 317 -12.92 -4.48 19.81
C SER A 317 -11.93 -3.66 20.63
N LEU A 318 -12.45 -2.98 21.66
CA LEU A 318 -11.63 -2.21 22.58
C LEU A 318 -10.82 -3.14 23.48
N VAL A 319 -9.51 -2.96 23.52
CA VAL A 319 -8.59 -3.64 24.44
C VAL A 319 -8.53 -2.85 25.76
N PRO A 320 -8.97 -3.43 26.90
CA PRO A 320 -9.08 -2.73 28.19
C PRO A 320 -7.74 -2.70 28.95
N ILE A 321 -6.66 -2.40 28.25
CA ILE A 321 -5.37 -2.01 28.82
C ILE A 321 -4.90 -0.81 28.01
N PRO A 322 -4.63 0.35 28.66
CA PRO A 322 -4.02 1.49 27.99
C PRO A 322 -2.66 1.11 27.41
N THR A 323 -2.47 1.34 26.12
CA THR A 323 -1.29 0.94 25.37
C THR A 323 -0.83 2.10 24.49
N ALA A 324 0.43 2.47 24.63
CA ALA A 324 1.07 3.47 23.78
C ALA A 324 2.28 2.88 23.06
N ILE A 325 2.48 3.30 21.81
CA ILE A 325 3.73 3.12 21.09
C ILE A 325 4.68 4.21 21.56
N VAL A 326 5.86 3.85 22.05
CA VAL A 326 6.93 4.76 22.47
C VAL A 326 8.05 4.71 21.45
N ASN A 327 8.61 5.86 21.05
CA ASN A 327 9.72 5.83 20.09
C ASN A 327 10.91 5.07 20.67
N ARG A 328 11.66 4.43 19.76
CA ARG A 328 12.68 3.45 20.09
C ARG A 328 13.76 3.97 21.04
N GLU A 329 14.24 5.19 20.82
CA GLU A 329 15.33 5.79 21.59
C GLU A 329 14.89 6.14 23.03
N HIS A 330 13.62 6.51 23.24
CA HIS A 330 13.10 6.76 24.58
C HIS A 330 12.78 5.45 25.30
N ALA A 331 12.24 4.44 24.61
CA ALA A 331 12.08 3.08 25.16
C ALA A 331 13.42 2.55 25.70
N GLU A 332 14.46 2.63 24.88
CA GLU A 332 15.82 2.23 25.22
C GLU A 332 16.42 3.05 26.37
N ARG A 333 16.12 4.35 26.45
CA ARG A 333 16.53 5.18 27.60
C ARG A 333 15.81 4.75 28.87
N LEU A 334 14.50 4.51 28.82
CA LEU A 334 13.71 4.03 29.96
C LEU A 334 14.25 2.69 30.46
N ARG A 335 14.56 1.75 29.56
CA ARG A 335 15.19 0.46 29.88
C ARG A 335 16.49 0.62 30.66
N ARG A 336 17.45 1.37 30.12
CA ARG A 336 18.75 1.61 30.79
C ARG A 336 18.64 2.32 32.13
N LEU A 337 17.59 3.13 32.33
CA LEU A 337 17.31 3.74 33.63
C LEU A 337 16.70 2.72 34.60
N ALA A 338 15.79 1.86 34.13
CA ALA A 338 15.16 0.81 34.93
C ALA A 338 16.17 -0.24 35.42
N GLU A 339 17.23 -0.51 34.64
CA GLU A 339 18.37 -1.35 35.06
C GLU A 339 19.12 -0.77 36.27
N LYS A 340 19.07 0.55 36.47
CA LYS A 340 19.80 1.25 37.54
C LYS A 340 18.95 1.54 38.77
N GLY A 341 17.62 1.47 38.67
CA GLY A 341 16.71 1.79 39.76
C GLY A 341 15.28 2.05 39.30
N GLU A 342 14.43 2.51 40.21
CA GLU A 342 13.03 2.80 39.88
C GLU A 342 12.92 3.96 38.88
N VAL A 343 12.21 3.70 37.78
CA VAL A 343 11.77 4.72 36.81
C VAL A 343 10.28 4.93 36.98
N ARG A 344 9.84 6.18 37.02
CA ARG A 344 8.41 6.53 37.01
C ARG A 344 8.06 7.25 35.73
N VAL A 345 6.94 6.86 35.12
CA VAL A 345 6.39 7.52 33.94
C VAL A 345 4.98 7.99 34.25
N ARG A 346 4.72 9.23 33.85
CA ARG A 346 3.39 9.79 33.70
C ARG A 346 2.91 9.52 32.27
N LEU A 347 1.73 8.94 32.11
CA LEU A 347 1.09 8.60 30.84
C LEU A 347 -0.35 9.12 30.85
N ASN A 348 -0.73 9.82 29.79
CA ASN A 348 -2.07 10.32 29.58
C ASN A 348 -2.55 9.97 28.16
N LEU A 349 -3.46 9.01 28.06
CA LEU A 349 -4.12 8.62 26.82
C LEU A 349 -5.61 8.97 26.92
N GLN A 350 -6.09 9.91 26.11
CA GLN A 350 -7.49 10.33 26.06
C GLN A 350 -8.04 10.11 24.65
N ASN A 351 -8.33 8.84 24.33
CA ASN A 351 -8.90 8.44 23.05
C ASN A 351 -10.38 8.83 22.97
N LYS A 352 -10.86 9.10 21.76
CA LYS A 352 -12.30 9.28 21.51
C LYS A 352 -12.90 7.91 21.17
N LEU A 353 -13.59 7.35 22.17
CA LEU A 353 -14.26 6.06 22.08
C LEU A 353 -15.76 6.26 21.85
N GLY A 354 -16.37 5.40 21.04
CA GLY A 354 -17.81 5.43 20.79
C GLY A 354 -18.34 4.06 20.35
N GLY A 355 -19.65 3.94 20.31
CA GLY A 355 -20.32 2.76 19.77
C GLY A 355 -20.38 2.79 18.24
N GLU A 356 -21.44 2.19 17.72
CA GLU A 356 -21.64 2.03 16.28
C GLU A 356 -21.68 3.38 15.57
N TYR A 357 -21.02 3.46 14.41
CA TYR A 357 -20.98 4.64 13.57
C TYR A 357 -21.05 4.26 12.09
N GLU A 358 -21.42 5.22 11.24
CA GLU A 358 -21.59 5.02 9.81
C GLU A 358 -20.35 5.50 9.03
N SER A 359 -20.02 4.77 7.97
CA SER A 359 -19.07 5.17 6.92
C SER A 359 -19.66 4.83 5.54
N HIS A 360 -18.95 5.19 4.47
CA HIS A 360 -19.38 4.93 3.10
C HIS A 360 -18.25 4.41 2.22
N ASN A 361 -18.54 3.42 1.38
CA ASN A 361 -17.69 3.14 0.21
C ASN A 361 -18.08 4.12 -0.91
N VAL A 362 -17.09 4.55 -1.69
CA VAL A 362 -17.33 5.32 -2.91
C VAL A 362 -17.30 4.37 -4.10
N VAL A 363 -18.44 4.18 -4.76
CA VAL A 363 -18.59 3.25 -5.88
C VAL A 363 -18.88 4.03 -7.16
N ALA A 364 -18.14 3.74 -8.22
CA ALA A 364 -18.28 4.37 -9.51
C ALA A 364 -18.30 3.32 -10.65
N ASP A 365 -19.23 3.43 -11.60
CA ASP A 365 -19.38 2.44 -12.67
C ASP A 365 -19.18 3.06 -14.07
N ILE A 366 -18.46 2.36 -14.94
CA ILE A 366 -18.52 2.51 -16.40
C ILE A 366 -19.27 1.30 -16.95
N PRO A 367 -20.54 1.45 -17.40
CA PRO A 367 -21.32 0.33 -17.91
C PRO A 367 -20.70 -0.31 -19.14
N GLY A 368 -20.70 -1.65 -19.18
CA GLY A 368 -20.21 -2.40 -20.34
C GLY A 368 -21.12 -2.27 -21.56
N ARG A 369 -20.54 -2.34 -22.76
CA ARG A 369 -21.29 -2.21 -24.03
C ARG A 369 -22.09 -3.46 -24.42
N GLU A 370 -21.69 -4.64 -23.94
CA GLU A 370 -22.20 -5.94 -24.40
C GLU A 370 -22.73 -6.79 -23.24
N GLN A 371 -22.01 -6.81 -22.12
CA GLN A 371 -22.36 -7.56 -20.91
C GLN A 371 -22.38 -6.61 -19.69
N PRO A 372 -23.26 -5.59 -19.66
CA PRO A 372 -23.29 -4.60 -18.57
C PRO A 372 -23.63 -5.20 -17.19
N GLY A 373 -24.17 -6.42 -17.15
CA GLY A 373 -24.46 -7.13 -15.90
C GLY A 373 -23.25 -7.85 -15.29
N GLU A 374 -22.16 -8.07 -16.04
CA GLU A 374 -20.93 -8.67 -15.52
C GLU A 374 -19.94 -7.57 -15.14
N ILE A 375 -19.18 -7.79 -14.06
CA ILE A 375 -18.39 -6.75 -13.39
C ILE A 375 -16.91 -7.16 -13.32
N VAL A 376 -16.01 -6.26 -13.73
CA VAL A 376 -14.61 -6.27 -13.28
C VAL A 376 -14.44 -5.13 -12.29
N LEU A 377 -14.07 -5.46 -11.06
CA LEU A 377 -13.86 -4.47 -10.00
C LEU A 377 -12.39 -4.12 -9.92
N ILE A 378 -12.07 -2.83 -9.82
CA ILE A 378 -10.77 -2.34 -9.36
C ILE A 378 -10.97 -1.48 -8.10
N GLY A 379 -10.13 -1.68 -7.08
CA GLY A 379 -10.26 -0.93 -5.83
C GLY A 379 -8.98 -0.73 -5.04
N ALA A 380 -9.11 0.17 -4.06
CA ALA A 380 -8.13 0.58 -3.06
C ALA A 380 -8.91 1.12 -1.85
N HIS A 381 -8.32 1.18 -0.65
CA HIS A 381 -9.00 1.81 0.48
C HIS A 381 -8.68 3.30 0.58
N LEU A 382 -9.68 4.07 0.99
CA LEU A 382 -9.68 5.51 1.05
C LEU A 382 -9.37 6.04 2.44
N ASP A 383 -9.62 5.28 3.50
CA ASP A 383 -9.17 5.65 4.84
C ASP A 383 -7.66 5.44 4.98
N SER A 384 -7.11 5.95 6.08
CA SER A 384 -5.72 5.76 6.49
C SER A 384 -5.63 6.00 7.98
N TRP A 385 -4.53 5.63 8.62
CA TRP A 385 -4.21 6.21 9.92
C TRP A 385 -3.88 7.71 9.88
N ASP A 386 -3.85 8.33 11.05
CA ASP A 386 -3.86 9.79 11.24
C ASP A 386 -2.49 10.45 11.48
N LEU A 387 -1.45 9.67 11.78
CA LEU A 387 -0.14 10.24 12.15
C LEU A 387 0.54 10.90 10.95
N GLY A 388 0.49 10.23 9.79
CA GLY A 388 0.96 10.77 8.52
C GLY A 388 -0.18 11.39 7.71
N THR A 389 -0.08 11.28 6.39
CA THR A 389 -1.11 11.71 5.44
C THR A 389 -1.69 10.56 4.62
N GLY A 390 -1.30 9.31 4.90
CA GLY A 390 -1.82 8.13 4.22
C GLY A 390 -1.49 8.11 2.73
N ALA A 391 -0.23 8.38 2.37
CA ALA A 391 0.18 8.55 0.98
C ALA A 391 0.48 7.20 0.34
N GLU A 392 1.37 6.41 0.94
CA GLU A 392 1.62 5.01 0.61
C GLU A 392 0.43 4.14 1.00
N ASP A 393 -0.22 4.46 2.12
CA ASP A 393 -1.27 3.65 2.72
C ASP A 393 -2.57 4.46 2.96
N ASN A 394 -3.50 4.51 1.99
CA ASN A 394 -3.39 4.00 0.62
C ASN A 394 -3.79 5.05 -0.41
N GLY A 395 -3.38 6.30 -0.18
CA GLY A 395 -3.73 7.44 -1.04
C GLY A 395 -3.24 7.28 -2.47
N VAL A 396 -2.06 6.69 -2.67
CA VAL A 396 -1.45 6.52 -3.98
C VAL A 396 -2.30 5.62 -4.87
N ASN A 397 -2.82 4.49 -4.36
CA ASN A 397 -3.68 3.61 -5.16
C ASN A 397 -5.13 4.12 -5.25
N VAL A 398 -5.60 4.95 -4.31
CA VAL A 398 -6.83 5.73 -4.51
C VAL A 398 -6.71 6.63 -5.74
N ALA A 399 -5.58 7.34 -5.87
CA ALA A 399 -5.31 8.19 -7.01
C ALA A 399 -5.18 7.37 -8.32
N LEU A 400 -4.55 6.18 -8.25
CA LEU A 400 -4.51 5.23 -9.36
C LEU A 400 -5.92 4.87 -9.84
N VAL A 401 -6.81 4.42 -8.95
CA VAL A 401 -8.16 3.98 -9.30
C VAL A 401 -8.95 5.13 -9.97
N LEU A 402 -8.84 6.34 -9.44
CA LEU A 402 -9.43 7.54 -10.04
C LEU A 402 -8.86 7.83 -11.43
N ASP A 403 -7.54 7.68 -11.61
CA ASP A 403 -6.87 7.97 -12.87
C ASP A 403 -7.13 6.92 -13.95
N VAL A 404 -7.28 5.64 -13.57
CA VAL A 404 -7.77 4.57 -14.46
C VAL A 404 -9.18 4.92 -14.95
N ALA A 405 -10.12 5.22 -14.05
CA ALA A 405 -11.50 5.58 -14.41
C ALA A 405 -11.54 6.77 -15.40
N ARG A 406 -10.74 7.79 -15.11
CA ARG A 406 -10.57 8.97 -15.96
C ARG A 406 -10.01 8.61 -17.33
N GLY A 407 -9.05 7.70 -17.41
CA GLY A 407 -8.47 7.21 -18.67
C GLY A 407 -9.51 6.59 -19.60
N PHE A 408 -10.37 5.70 -19.08
CA PHE A 408 -11.45 5.10 -19.87
C PHE A 408 -12.41 6.17 -20.41
N LYS A 409 -12.83 7.13 -19.57
CA LYS A 409 -13.74 8.21 -19.99
C LYS A 409 -13.12 9.16 -21.01
N GLN A 410 -11.89 9.62 -20.77
CA GLN A 410 -11.19 10.56 -21.65
C GLN A 410 -10.93 9.99 -23.05
N LEU A 411 -10.65 8.69 -23.14
CA LEU A 411 -10.36 8.02 -24.40
C LEU A 411 -11.62 7.49 -25.11
N GLY A 412 -12.80 7.60 -24.48
CA GLY A 412 -14.05 7.06 -24.99
C GLY A 412 -14.05 5.52 -25.11
N ILE A 413 -13.26 4.84 -24.30
CA ILE A 413 -13.14 3.38 -24.32
C ILE A 413 -14.23 2.79 -23.41
N VAL A 414 -15.08 1.94 -23.99
CA VAL A 414 -16.15 1.25 -23.27
C VAL A 414 -15.96 -0.27 -23.45
N PRO A 415 -15.59 -0.98 -22.38
CA PRO A 415 -15.32 -2.41 -22.48
C PRO A 415 -16.61 -3.24 -22.55
N ARG A 416 -16.47 -4.54 -22.83
CA ARG A 416 -17.55 -5.51 -22.94
C ARG A 416 -18.36 -5.59 -21.64
N ARG A 417 -17.66 -5.75 -20.51
CA ARG A 417 -18.23 -5.80 -19.15
C ARG A 417 -18.21 -4.45 -18.47
N THR A 418 -19.01 -4.28 -17.42
CA THR A 418 -18.94 -3.10 -16.57
C THR A 418 -17.61 -3.09 -15.81
N ILE A 419 -16.94 -1.94 -15.78
CA ILE A 419 -15.85 -1.71 -14.82
C ILE A 419 -16.45 -0.97 -13.63
N ARG A 420 -16.25 -1.53 -12.44
CA ARG A 420 -16.62 -0.91 -11.17
C ARG A 420 -15.35 -0.47 -10.45
N PHE A 421 -15.28 0.81 -10.11
CA PHE A 421 -14.22 1.42 -9.33
C PHE A 421 -14.73 1.58 -7.91
N VAL A 422 -14.05 1.00 -6.92
CA VAL A 422 -14.46 1.11 -5.52
C VAL A 422 -13.31 1.67 -4.70
N LEU A 423 -13.60 2.74 -3.98
CA LEU A 423 -12.74 3.24 -2.92
C LEU A 423 -13.38 2.85 -1.59
N PHE A 424 -12.84 1.82 -0.95
CA PHE A 424 -13.37 1.28 0.29
C PHE A 424 -13.06 2.20 1.47
N THR A 425 -13.81 2.11 2.56
CA THR A 425 -13.40 2.72 3.84
C THR A 425 -13.48 1.68 4.95
N GLY A 426 -12.79 1.91 6.05
CA GLY A 426 -12.79 0.97 7.17
C GLY A 426 -11.90 -0.24 6.95
N GLU A 427 -10.97 -0.18 6.01
CA GLU A 427 -9.95 -1.22 5.77
C GLU A 427 -9.10 -1.37 7.03
N GLU A 428 -8.55 -0.24 7.49
CA GLU A 428 -7.65 -0.12 8.63
C GLU A 428 -8.28 -0.55 9.95
N GLN A 429 -9.62 -0.64 10.00
CA GLN A 429 -10.40 -1.07 11.16
C GLN A 429 -10.88 -2.52 11.06
N GLY A 430 -10.37 -3.29 10.08
CA GLY A 430 -10.69 -4.70 9.86
C GLY A 430 -11.51 -4.97 8.61
N MET A 431 -11.24 -4.30 7.49
CA MET A 431 -11.88 -4.53 6.18
C MET A 431 -13.41 -4.40 6.22
N TRP A 432 -13.94 -3.45 7.01
CA TRP A 432 -15.38 -3.29 7.12
C TRP A 432 -16.03 -2.86 5.81
N GLY A 433 -15.35 -2.04 5.00
CA GLY A 433 -15.86 -1.56 3.72
C GLY A 433 -16.13 -2.69 2.74
N SER A 434 -15.12 -3.51 2.45
CA SER A 434 -15.25 -4.67 1.55
C SER A 434 -16.18 -5.75 2.10
N ARG A 435 -16.14 -6.05 3.40
CA ARG A 435 -17.12 -6.95 4.05
C ARG A 435 -18.55 -6.51 3.80
N ARG A 436 -18.85 -5.23 4.04
CA ARG A 436 -20.20 -4.68 3.86
C ARG A 436 -20.59 -4.55 2.40
N TYR A 437 -19.63 -4.30 1.51
CA TYR A 437 -19.85 -4.36 0.06
C TYR A 437 -20.28 -5.76 -0.37
N VAL A 438 -19.55 -6.81 0.03
CA VAL A 438 -19.88 -8.20 -0.32
C VAL A 438 -21.25 -8.62 0.23
N GLU A 439 -21.59 -8.19 1.45
CA GLU A 439 -22.93 -8.39 2.04
C GLU A 439 -24.03 -7.70 1.20
N ARG A 440 -23.84 -6.42 0.88
CA ARG A 440 -24.78 -5.61 0.08
C ARG A 440 -24.96 -6.16 -1.33
N HIS A 441 -23.87 -6.62 -1.95
CA HIS A 441 -23.83 -7.12 -3.31
C HIS A 441 -23.90 -8.65 -3.41
N ARG A 442 -24.43 -9.35 -2.39
CA ARG A 442 -24.48 -10.82 -2.36
C ARG A 442 -25.08 -11.45 -3.62
N ALA A 443 -26.14 -10.85 -4.18
CA ALA A 443 -26.80 -11.31 -5.40
C ALA A 443 -25.99 -11.02 -6.69
N GLU A 444 -24.95 -10.19 -6.62
CA GLU A 444 -24.07 -9.80 -7.71
C GLU A 444 -22.74 -10.56 -7.73
N LEU A 445 -22.39 -11.29 -6.66
CA LEU A 445 -21.08 -11.93 -6.53
C LEU A 445 -20.80 -12.93 -7.67
N ASP A 446 -21.79 -13.69 -8.13
CA ASP A 446 -21.64 -14.60 -9.27
C ASP A 446 -21.44 -13.87 -10.61
N ARG A 447 -21.66 -12.56 -10.67
CA ARG A 447 -21.46 -11.71 -11.84
C ARG A 447 -20.13 -10.95 -11.83
N HIS A 448 -19.36 -11.02 -10.73
CA HIS A 448 -18.00 -10.50 -10.69
C HIS A 448 -17.08 -11.46 -11.46
N ALA A 449 -16.54 -10.99 -12.58
CA ALA A 449 -15.59 -11.73 -13.41
C ALA A 449 -14.19 -11.74 -12.77
N ALA A 450 -13.80 -10.64 -12.16
CA ALA A 450 -12.59 -10.48 -11.37
C ALA A 450 -12.69 -9.26 -10.45
N VAL A 451 -11.94 -9.29 -9.36
CA VAL A 451 -11.69 -8.16 -8.45
C VAL A 451 -10.19 -7.92 -8.41
N VAL A 452 -9.74 -6.67 -8.56
CA VAL A 452 -8.33 -6.30 -8.52
C VAL A 452 -8.14 -5.22 -7.45
N VAL A 453 -7.34 -5.49 -6.42
CA VAL A 453 -7.07 -4.57 -5.31
C VAL A 453 -5.61 -4.15 -5.34
N PHE A 454 -5.35 -2.87 -5.06
CA PHE A 454 -4.01 -2.30 -4.93
C PHE A 454 -3.87 -1.65 -3.56
N ASP A 455 -2.90 -2.14 -2.79
CA ASP A 455 -2.78 -1.79 -1.37
C ASP A 455 -1.37 -2.00 -0.80
N THR A 456 -0.34 -1.83 -1.64
CA THR A 456 1.04 -2.02 -1.20
C THR A 456 1.91 -0.88 -1.72
N GLY A 457 1.41 0.33 -1.49
CA GLY A 457 2.12 1.58 -1.76
C GLY A 457 2.44 1.81 -3.22
N SER A 458 3.58 2.45 -3.46
CA SER A 458 4.07 2.91 -4.76
C SER A 458 5.33 2.17 -5.23
N GLY A 459 5.68 1.07 -4.55
CA GLY A 459 6.75 0.19 -4.98
C GLY A 459 6.48 -0.37 -6.37
N ARG A 460 7.54 -0.77 -7.08
CA ARG A 460 7.40 -1.35 -8.42
C ARG A 460 6.52 -2.60 -8.37
N LEU A 461 5.47 -2.62 -9.19
CA LEU A 461 4.60 -3.78 -9.36
C LEU A 461 5.33 -4.89 -10.11
N THR A 462 5.54 -6.03 -9.45
CA THR A 462 6.27 -7.19 -9.99
C THR A 462 5.34 -8.32 -10.40
N GLY A 463 4.11 -8.36 -9.90
CA GLY A 463 3.16 -9.42 -10.18
C GLY A 463 1.83 -9.22 -9.46
N PHE A 464 1.14 -10.33 -9.22
CA PHE A 464 -0.14 -10.35 -8.52
C PHE A 464 -0.22 -11.59 -7.62
N TYR A 465 -0.80 -11.43 -6.43
CA TYR A 465 -1.33 -12.53 -5.66
C TYR A 465 -2.56 -13.06 -6.41
N LEU A 466 -2.48 -14.33 -6.83
CA LEU A 466 -3.59 -15.04 -7.46
C LEU A 466 -4.50 -15.69 -6.41
N ASN A 467 -4.16 -15.57 -5.11
CA ASN A 467 -5.02 -15.96 -4.01
C ASN A 467 -5.53 -17.40 -4.12
N GLY A 468 -4.62 -18.36 -4.33
CA GLY A 468 -4.92 -19.78 -4.47
C GLY A 468 -5.60 -20.20 -5.79
N ARG A 469 -5.79 -19.27 -6.74
CA ARG A 469 -6.46 -19.50 -8.03
C ARG A 469 -5.48 -19.55 -9.20
N GLU A 470 -4.83 -20.69 -9.39
CA GLU A 470 -3.89 -20.88 -10.50
C GLU A 470 -4.54 -20.72 -11.90
N ASP A 471 -5.85 -20.92 -12.00
CA ASP A 471 -6.64 -20.66 -13.21
C ASP A 471 -6.71 -19.17 -13.60
N LEU A 472 -6.33 -18.24 -12.70
CA LEU A 472 -6.15 -16.82 -13.03
C LEU A 472 -4.85 -16.53 -13.78
N ARG A 473 -3.83 -17.38 -13.70
CA ARG A 473 -2.49 -17.08 -14.25
C ARG A 473 -2.52 -16.83 -15.75
N ALA A 474 -3.18 -17.70 -16.51
CA ALA A 474 -3.23 -17.58 -17.96
C ALA A 474 -3.98 -16.31 -18.42
N PRO A 475 -5.19 -15.99 -17.91
CA PRO A 475 -5.87 -14.72 -18.17
C PRO A 475 -5.03 -13.49 -17.81
N VAL A 476 -4.34 -13.49 -16.67
CA VAL A 476 -3.49 -12.37 -16.24
C VAL A 476 -2.28 -12.22 -17.17
N ASN A 477 -1.57 -13.31 -17.48
CA ASN A 477 -0.45 -13.28 -18.43
C ASN A 477 -0.89 -12.76 -19.81
N GLN A 478 -2.04 -13.22 -20.30
CA GLN A 478 -2.60 -12.75 -21.56
C GLN A 478 -2.92 -11.26 -21.53
N ALA A 479 -3.49 -10.77 -20.42
CA ALA A 479 -3.78 -9.35 -20.22
C ALA A 479 -2.51 -8.50 -20.25
N LEU A 480 -1.47 -8.94 -19.55
CA LEU A 480 -0.22 -8.19 -19.39
C LEU A 480 0.68 -8.23 -20.64
N ALA A 481 0.58 -9.28 -21.45
CA ALA A 481 1.33 -9.40 -22.71
C ALA A 481 1.05 -8.24 -23.69
N VAL A 482 -0.13 -7.60 -23.60
CA VAL A 482 -0.55 -6.53 -24.53
C VAL A 482 0.20 -5.22 -24.32
N VAL A 483 0.64 -4.97 -23.07
CA VAL A 483 1.33 -3.75 -22.64
C VAL A 483 2.80 -4.00 -22.30
N GLY A 484 3.40 -5.02 -22.92
CA GLY A 484 4.77 -5.49 -22.67
C GLY A 484 5.79 -4.38 -22.39
N GLY A 485 6.73 -4.66 -21.49
CA GLY A 485 7.79 -3.72 -21.09
C GLY A 485 7.79 -3.35 -19.60
N PHE A 486 6.76 -3.75 -18.84
CA PHE A 486 6.66 -3.48 -17.40
C PHE A 486 7.09 -4.65 -16.49
N ASN A 487 7.30 -5.85 -17.04
CA ASN A 487 7.81 -7.04 -16.33
C ASN A 487 7.03 -7.45 -15.06
N ALA A 488 5.73 -7.15 -14.97
CA ALA A 488 4.87 -7.61 -13.87
C ALA A 488 4.43 -9.08 -14.05
N ILE A 489 5.37 -10.02 -14.06
CA ILE A 489 5.15 -11.44 -14.41
C ILE A 489 5.30 -12.40 -13.23
N ASP A 490 5.71 -11.91 -12.07
CA ASP A 490 6.02 -12.71 -10.88
C ASP A 490 4.76 -12.99 -10.05
N HIS A 491 3.74 -13.59 -10.67
CA HIS A 491 2.50 -13.93 -9.96
C HIS A 491 2.70 -15.10 -8.99
N THR A 492 2.15 -14.98 -7.79
CA THR A 492 2.19 -16.01 -6.74
C THR A 492 0.79 -16.60 -6.48
N ILE A 493 0.72 -17.86 -6.07
CA ILE A 493 -0.55 -18.49 -5.65
C ILE A 493 -0.85 -18.27 -4.16
N GLU A 494 0.02 -17.59 -3.42
CA GLU A 494 -0.23 -17.24 -2.03
C GLU A 494 -1.56 -16.50 -1.90
N ALA A 495 -2.31 -16.87 -0.86
CA ALA A 495 -3.54 -16.19 -0.48
C ALA A 495 -3.24 -15.29 0.72
N ILE A 496 -3.76 -14.08 0.66
CA ILE A 496 -3.48 -13.05 1.66
C ILE A 496 -4.76 -12.57 2.33
N ASP A 497 -4.60 -12.12 3.57
CA ASP A 497 -5.56 -11.42 4.42
C ASP A 497 -4.92 -10.09 4.85
N GLY A 498 -5.75 -9.13 5.27
CA GLY A 498 -5.32 -7.77 5.62
C GLY A 498 -5.42 -6.75 4.48
N THR A 499 -6.31 -6.98 3.52
CA THR A 499 -6.76 -5.95 2.56
C THR A 499 -8.12 -6.31 1.96
N ASP A 500 -8.76 -5.38 1.25
CA ASP A 500 -10.15 -5.47 0.77
C ASP A 500 -10.45 -6.61 -0.22
N ASN A 501 -9.45 -7.38 -0.66
CA ASN A 501 -9.67 -8.59 -1.46
C ASN A 501 -10.28 -9.74 -0.64
N PHE A 502 -10.03 -9.76 0.67
CA PHE A 502 -10.27 -10.93 1.51
C PHE A 502 -11.75 -11.36 1.50
N ASP A 503 -12.69 -10.42 1.65
CA ASP A 503 -14.13 -10.74 1.66
C ASP A 503 -14.64 -11.32 0.33
N PHE A 504 -14.00 -10.96 -0.78
CA PHE A 504 -14.24 -11.56 -2.09
C PHE A 504 -13.66 -12.96 -2.18
N LEU A 505 -12.43 -13.15 -1.70
CA LEU A 505 -11.74 -14.44 -1.62
C LEU A 505 -12.55 -15.47 -0.84
N VAL A 506 -12.94 -15.15 0.40
CA VAL A 506 -13.70 -16.09 1.23
C VAL A 506 -15.14 -16.32 0.74
N SER A 507 -15.62 -15.48 -0.19
CA SER A 507 -16.88 -15.68 -0.91
C SER A 507 -16.69 -16.35 -2.28
N GLY A 508 -15.47 -16.81 -2.59
CA GLY A 508 -15.09 -17.55 -3.79
C GLY A 508 -14.92 -16.72 -5.06
N VAL A 509 -15.02 -15.39 -4.98
CA VAL A 509 -14.92 -14.50 -6.15
C VAL A 509 -13.47 -14.45 -6.64
N PRO A 510 -13.20 -14.62 -7.95
CA PRO A 510 -11.85 -14.48 -8.50
C PRO A 510 -11.28 -13.10 -8.16
N ASN A 511 -10.14 -13.04 -7.49
CA ASN A 511 -9.55 -11.80 -7.00
C ASN A 511 -8.02 -11.79 -7.14
N LEU A 512 -7.48 -10.59 -7.32
CA LEU A 512 -6.06 -10.31 -7.51
C LEU A 512 -5.66 -9.19 -6.56
N VAL A 513 -4.46 -9.27 -6.01
CA VAL A 513 -3.82 -8.14 -5.29
C VAL A 513 -2.48 -7.85 -5.93
N GLY A 514 -2.16 -6.58 -6.17
CA GLY A 514 -0.86 -6.18 -6.73
C GLY A 514 0.30 -6.60 -5.82
N VAL A 515 1.30 -7.28 -6.37
CA VAL A 515 2.56 -7.55 -5.65
C VAL A 515 3.52 -6.43 -5.97
N GLN A 516 3.90 -5.65 -4.97
CA GLN A 516 4.80 -4.51 -5.13
C GLN A 516 6.07 -4.70 -4.32
N ASP A 517 7.18 -4.17 -4.84
CA ASP A 517 8.43 -4.08 -4.07
C ASP A 517 8.16 -3.37 -2.73
N PRO A 518 8.68 -3.86 -1.60
CA PRO A 518 8.30 -3.38 -0.27
C PRO A 518 8.79 -1.96 0.06
N ILE A 519 9.57 -1.32 -0.82
CA ILE A 519 10.08 0.03 -0.63
C ILE A 519 9.48 0.91 -1.75
N PRO A 520 8.89 2.07 -1.41
CA PRO A 520 8.94 2.76 -0.11
C PRO A 520 7.91 2.34 0.95
N TYR A 521 6.94 1.47 0.61
CA TYR A 521 5.80 1.14 1.48
C TYR A 521 6.15 0.76 2.92
N LEU A 522 6.92 -0.32 3.11
CA LEU A 522 7.08 -0.97 4.40
C LEU A 522 7.75 -0.07 5.47
N PRO A 523 8.83 0.69 5.17
CA PRO A 523 9.36 1.67 6.12
C PRO A 523 8.35 2.73 6.60
N ASP A 524 7.39 3.09 5.76
CA ASP A 524 6.42 4.16 6.00
C ASP A 524 5.01 3.64 6.38
N TYR A 525 4.76 2.33 6.32
CA TYR A 525 3.49 1.69 6.70
C TYR A 525 3.01 2.10 8.10
N HIS A 526 1.85 2.75 8.17
CA HIS A 526 1.22 3.34 9.36
C HIS A 526 2.06 4.40 10.11
N VAL A 527 3.18 4.84 9.54
CA VAL A 527 4.14 5.73 10.21
C VAL A 527 3.76 7.19 9.98
N GLU A 528 4.13 8.05 10.91
CA GLU A 528 4.05 9.50 10.72
C GLU A 528 4.80 10.04 9.50
N SER A 529 5.77 9.28 8.96
CA SER A 529 6.51 9.61 7.75
C SER A 529 5.79 9.23 6.46
N ASP A 530 4.60 8.61 6.53
CA ASP A 530 3.76 8.32 5.38
C ASP A 530 3.17 9.61 4.79
N THR A 531 3.97 10.25 3.95
CA THR A 531 3.71 11.55 3.36
C THR A 531 3.92 11.54 1.86
N PHE A 532 3.30 12.51 1.16
CA PHE A 532 3.34 12.63 -0.30
C PHE A 532 4.76 12.50 -0.89
N ASP A 533 5.79 13.01 -0.20
CA ASP A 533 7.19 12.98 -0.66
C ASP A 533 7.84 11.60 -0.61
N ARG A 534 7.21 10.59 0.00
CA ARG A 534 7.68 9.19 -0.02
C ARG A 534 7.34 8.46 -1.31
N VAL A 535 6.31 8.92 -2.02
CA VAL A 535 5.74 8.25 -3.17
C VAL A 535 6.73 8.15 -4.32
N ASN A 536 6.97 6.92 -4.77
CA ASN A 536 7.71 6.66 -5.99
C ASN A 536 6.81 6.87 -7.20
N GLN A 537 6.70 8.13 -7.61
CA GLN A 537 5.85 8.56 -8.71
C GLN A 537 6.15 7.84 -10.04
N ARG A 538 7.41 7.46 -10.30
CA ARG A 538 7.77 6.79 -11.55
C ARG A 538 7.18 5.38 -11.61
N GLU A 539 7.38 4.61 -10.55
CA GLU A 539 6.86 3.24 -10.48
C GLU A 539 5.33 3.26 -10.39
N GLU A 540 4.75 4.24 -9.71
CA GLU A 540 3.30 4.40 -9.65
C GLU A 540 2.67 4.65 -11.04
N LYS A 541 3.29 5.45 -11.90
CA LYS A 541 2.81 5.62 -13.29
C LYS A 541 2.86 4.30 -14.07
N ALA A 542 3.87 3.46 -13.81
CA ALA A 542 3.93 2.13 -14.39
C ALA A 542 2.81 1.23 -13.85
N THR A 543 2.55 1.24 -12.54
CA THR A 543 1.43 0.53 -11.91
C THR A 543 0.09 0.96 -12.51
N ALA A 544 -0.17 2.25 -12.66
CA ALA A 544 -1.40 2.77 -13.28
C ALA A 544 -1.56 2.32 -14.75
N ALA A 545 -0.46 2.23 -15.49
CA ALA A 545 -0.46 1.73 -16.87
C ALA A 545 -0.80 0.24 -16.94
N ILE A 546 -0.20 -0.56 -16.06
CA ILE A 546 -0.48 -2.00 -15.93
C ILE A 546 -1.93 -2.24 -15.50
N ALA A 547 -2.40 -1.52 -14.47
CA ALA A 547 -3.76 -1.63 -13.95
C ALA A 547 -4.80 -1.31 -15.02
N SER A 548 -4.59 -0.23 -15.78
CA SER A 548 -5.51 0.16 -16.87
C SER A 548 -5.64 -0.93 -17.94
N ALA A 549 -4.51 -1.55 -18.31
CA ALA A 549 -4.47 -2.60 -19.31
C ALA A 549 -5.07 -3.92 -18.80
N LEU A 550 -4.74 -4.30 -17.57
CA LEU A 550 -5.26 -5.49 -16.92
C LEU A 550 -6.77 -5.43 -16.80
N VAL A 551 -7.31 -4.33 -16.27
CA VAL A 551 -8.76 -4.14 -16.11
C VAL A 551 -9.48 -4.19 -17.45
N TRP A 552 -8.95 -3.51 -18.48
CA TRP A 552 -9.52 -3.60 -19.83
C TRP A 552 -9.55 -5.05 -20.33
N ALA A 553 -8.43 -5.77 -20.22
CA ALA A 553 -8.30 -7.12 -20.77
C ALA A 553 -9.21 -8.12 -20.04
N LEU A 554 -9.31 -8.03 -18.72
CA LEU A 554 -10.26 -8.83 -17.93
C LEU A 554 -11.70 -8.50 -18.31
N ALA A 555 -12.01 -7.21 -18.54
CA ALA A 555 -13.35 -6.78 -18.94
C ALA A 555 -13.71 -7.25 -20.37
N GLU A 556 -12.73 -7.38 -21.27
CA GLU A 556 -12.91 -7.90 -22.63
C GLU A 556 -12.86 -9.42 -22.75
N ASN A 557 -12.28 -10.13 -21.78
CA ASN A 557 -12.06 -11.58 -21.89
C ASN A 557 -13.37 -12.31 -22.22
N PRO A 558 -13.49 -13.04 -23.35
CA PRO A 558 -14.75 -13.70 -23.69
C PRO A 558 -15.19 -14.74 -22.66
N GLU A 559 -14.23 -15.30 -21.92
CA GLU A 559 -14.47 -16.25 -20.85
C GLU A 559 -14.54 -15.54 -19.49
N ARG A 560 -15.39 -16.08 -18.61
CA ARG A 560 -15.51 -15.64 -17.23
C ARG A 560 -15.20 -16.80 -16.31
N LEU A 561 -14.24 -16.61 -15.41
CA LEU A 561 -14.00 -17.56 -14.33
C LEU A 561 -15.19 -17.56 -13.38
N LYS A 562 -15.59 -18.76 -12.96
CA LYS A 562 -16.69 -18.92 -12.00
C LYS A 562 -16.17 -18.67 -10.59
N ARG A 563 -17.12 -18.29 -9.74
CA ARG A 563 -16.94 -18.28 -8.30
C ARG A 563 -16.66 -19.70 -7.81
N GLN A 564 -15.71 -19.85 -6.90
CA GLN A 564 -15.49 -21.12 -6.20
C GLN A 564 -16.70 -21.46 -5.31
N THR A 565 -16.95 -22.74 -5.15
CA THR A 565 -17.84 -23.28 -4.12
C THR A 565 -17.21 -23.14 -2.74
N ARG A 566 -18.03 -23.24 -1.69
CA ARG A 566 -17.54 -23.19 -0.31
C ARG A 566 -16.46 -24.23 -0.02
N SER A 567 -16.63 -25.45 -0.51
CA SER A 567 -15.66 -26.55 -0.33
C SER A 567 -14.31 -26.25 -1.00
N GLU A 568 -14.34 -25.64 -2.19
CA GLU A 568 -13.11 -25.22 -2.88
C GLU A 568 -12.41 -24.08 -2.14
N VAL A 569 -13.15 -23.12 -1.58
CA VAL A 569 -12.59 -22.06 -0.74
C VAL A 569 -12.01 -22.65 0.56
N GLU A 570 -12.73 -23.52 1.25
CA GLU A 570 -12.24 -24.18 2.47
C GLU A 570 -10.94 -24.94 2.22
N LYS A 571 -10.85 -25.66 1.10
CA LYS A 571 -9.61 -26.33 0.68
C LYS A 571 -8.49 -25.31 0.41
N LEU A 572 -8.78 -24.23 -0.29
CA LEU A 572 -7.82 -23.17 -0.61
C LEU A 572 -7.25 -22.52 0.64
N LEU A 573 -8.09 -22.21 1.64
CA LEU A 573 -7.66 -21.59 2.90
C LEU A 573 -6.66 -22.48 3.65
N VAL A 574 -6.87 -23.80 3.64
CA VAL A 574 -5.94 -24.77 4.27
C VAL A 574 -4.68 -24.96 3.44
N ASP A 575 -4.80 -25.13 2.12
CA ASP A 575 -3.65 -25.37 1.22
C ASP A 575 -2.66 -24.19 1.24
N THR A 576 -3.17 -22.97 1.42
CA THR A 576 -2.37 -21.73 1.49
C THR A 576 -1.99 -21.33 2.91
N LYS A 577 -2.49 -22.06 3.93
CA LYS A 577 -2.37 -21.74 5.37
C LYS A 577 -2.99 -20.42 5.80
N LEU A 578 -3.84 -19.82 4.96
CA LEU A 578 -4.55 -18.60 5.31
C LEU A 578 -5.48 -18.82 6.52
N ASP A 579 -5.93 -20.05 6.76
CA ASP A 579 -6.72 -20.40 7.94
C ASP A 579 -5.99 -20.17 9.27
N GLU A 580 -4.65 -20.26 9.30
CA GLU A 580 -3.84 -19.95 10.49
C GLU A 580 -3.90 -18.45 10.81
N GLN A 581 -3.72 -17.59 9.80
CA GLN A 581 -3.84 -16.14 9.92
C GLN A 581 -5.26 -15.72 10.30
N MET A 582 -6.28 -16.29 9.66
CA MET A 582 -7.68 -16.04 9.99
C MET A 582 -8.03 -16.38 11.45
N LYS A 583 -7.43 -17.43 12.02
CA LYS A 583 -7.62 -17.77 13.44
C LYS A 583 -6.98 -16.71 14.34
N ALA A 584 -5.77 -16.26 13.99
CA ALA A 584 -5.07 -15.22 14.74
C ALA A 584 -5.77 -13.86 14.68
N PHE A 585 -6.45 -13.55 13.58
CA PHE A 585 -7.24 -12.31 13.45
C PHE A 585 -8.70 -12.45 13.91
N GLY A 586 -9.09 -13.58 14.50
CA GLY A 586 -10.45 -13.81 15.00
C GLY A 586 -11.52 -13.98 13.92
N GLN A 587 -11.13 -14.14 12.66
CA GLN A 587 -12.02 -14.19 11.50
C GLN A 587 -12.50 -15.61 11.16
N TRP A 588 -11.79 -16.64 11.61
CA TRP A 588 -12.07 -18.04 11.27
C TRP A 588 -13.47 -18.51 11.72
N GLU A 589 -13.91 -18.11 12.90
CA GLU A 589 -15.23 -18.49 13.41
C GLU A 589 -16.36 -17.80 12.66
N ASP A 590 -16.15 -16.56 12.20
CA ASP A 590 -17.08 -15.83 11.34
C ASP A 590 -17.24 -16.53 9.98
N PHE A 591 -16.14 -17.03 9.41
CA PHE A 591 -16.19 -17.85 8.18
C PHE A 591 -16.91 -19.19 8.40
N LYS A 592 -16.51 -19.97 9.41
CA LYS A 592 -17.15 -21.27 9.70
C LYS A 592 -18.65 -21.14 9.95
N SER A 593 -19.07 -20.13 10.70
CA SER A 593 -20.49 -19.88 10.98
C SER A 593 -21.28 -19.32 9.79
N GLY A 594 -20.61 -18.94 8.70
CA GLY A 594 -21.23 -18.34 7.52
C GLY A 594 -21.62 -16.87 7.71
N LYS A 595 -21.13 -16.21 8.77
CA LYS A 595 -21.24 -14.76 8.96
C LYS A 595 -20.32 -13.98 8.04
N ARG A 596 -19.23 -14.60 7.57
CA ARG A 596 -18.30 -14.12 6.53
C ARG A 596 -18.10 -15.24 5.51
N GLY A 597 -17.79 -14.91 4.26
CA GLY A 597 -17.74 -15.89 3.15
C GLY A 597 -19.14 -16.31 2.66
N LEU A 598 -19.72 -15.47 1.79
CA LEU A 598 -21.13 -15.57 1.42
C LEU A 598 -21.33 -16.43 0.17
N PHE A 599 -21.89 -17.63 0.38
CA PHE A 599 -22.33 -18.55 -0.68
C PHE A 599 -23.86 -18.51 -0.82
N GLN A 600 -24.36 -18.88 -2.00
CA GLN A 600 -25.82 -19.03 -2.22
C GLN A 600 -26.32 -20.35 -1.65
#